data_AF-A0A9D6VP45-F1
#
_entry.id   AF-A0A9D6VP45-F1
#
_cell.length_a   1.000
_cell.length_b   1.000
_cell.length_c   1.000
_cell.angle_alpha   90.00
_cell.angle_beta   90.00
_cell.angle_gamma   90.00
#
_symmetry.space_group_name_H-M   'P 1'
#
loop_
_entity.id
_entity.type
_entity.pdbx_description
1 polymer ?
#
loop_
_entity_poly.entity_id
_entity_poly.type
_entity_poly.pdbx_seq_one_letter_code
_entity_poly.pdbx_strand_id
1 'polypeptide(L)'
;MSLEIFNKIQQLLTESNADFRVVTHPAEGKSEEIAKIRGTTPHQGAKAMLVKNKLDGSFILAVLPGDCRLDYQALANHLGGKIKKKDLTLANTNEISIKTDCVVGCVPPFSFNDTVRLVVDPS
;
A
#
# COMPACT_ATOMS: atom_id res chain seq x y z
N MET A 1 3.74 3.35 11.47
CA MET A 1 2.39 2.75 11.42
C MET A 1 1.81 2.81 12.82
N SER A 2 0.52 3.10 13.00
CA SER A 2 -0.07 3.05 14.33
C SER A 2 -0.06 1.61 14.88
N LEU A 3 -0.02 1.48 16.20
CA LEU A 3 -0.11 0.17 16.85
C LEU A 3 -1.47 -0.51 16.59
N GLU A 4 -2.52 0.28 16.37
CA GLU A 4 -3.84 -0.24 16.03
C GLU A 4 -3.86 -0.94 14.68
N ILE A 5 -3.30 -0.33 13.63
CA ILE A 5 -3.25 -0.96 12.30
C ILE A 5 -2.42 -2.23 12.33
N PHE A 6 -1.30 -2.24 13.06
CA PHE A 6 -0.50 -3.46 13.26
C PHE A 6 -1.32 -4.61 13.85
N ASN A 7 -2.05 -4.32 14.94
CA ASN A 7 -2.86 -5.32 15.63
C ASN A 7 -4.02 -5.80 14.78
N LYS A 8 -4.69 -4.91 14.04
CA LYS A 8 -5.77 -5.27 13.10
C LYS A 8 -5.28 -6.21 12.01
N ILE A 9 -4.09 -5.98 11.44
CA ILE A 9 -3.52 -6.88 10.42
C ILE A 9 -3.24 -8.26 11.02
N GLN A 10 -2.59 -8.33 12.19
CA GLN A 10 -2.32 -9.63 12.83
C GLN A 10 -3.60 -10.39 13.17
N GLN A 11 -4.62 -9.68 13.68
CA GLN A 11 -5.92 -10.26 13.96
C GLN A 11 -6.57 -10.81 12.68
N LEU A 12 -6.64 -10.01 11.61
CA LEU A 12 -7.19 -10.42 10.33
C LEU A 12 -6.50 -11.69 9.78
N LEU A 13 -5.16 -11.72 9.80
CA LEU A 13 -4.39 -12.86 9.30
C LEU A 13 -4.63 -14.11 10.16
N THR A 14 -4.68 -13.95 11.48
CA THR A 14 -4.95 -15.03 12.44
C THR A 14 -6.35 -15.61 12.22
N GLU A 15 -7.38 -14.77 12.19
CA GLU A 15 -8.77 -15.18 11.98
C GLU A 15 -8.99 -15.83 10.60
N SER A 16 -8.21 -15.41 9.61
CA SER A 16 -8.22 -16.00 8.25
C SER A 16 -7.40 -17.29 8.15
N ASN A 17 -6.77 -17.76 9.24
CA ASN A 17 -5.84 -18.90 9.25
C ASN A 17 -4.69 -18.77 8.22
N ALA A 18 -4.20 -17.55 8.00
CA ALA A 18 -3.03 -17.32 7.16
C ALA A 18 -1.75 -17.74 7.89
N ASP A 19 -0.78 -18.32 7.18
CA ASP A 19 0.55 -18.56 7.72
C ASP A 19 1.37 -17.26 7.69
N PHE A 20 1.76 -16.78 8.87
CA PHE A 20 2.58 -15.58 9.00
C PHE A 20 3.47 -15.60 10.24
N ARG A 21 4.51 -14.78 10.21
CA ARG A 21 5.36 -14.47 11.37
C ARG A 21 5.65 -12.98 11.43
N VAL A 22 5.85 -12.46 12.63
CA VAL A 22 6.31 -11.08 12.83
C VAL A 22 7.83 -11.06 12.89
N VAL A 23 8.44 -10.15 12.12
CA VAL A 23 9.90 -9.92 12.11
C VAL A 23 10.18 -8.52 12.62
N THR A 24 10.67 -8.41 13.85
CA THR A 24 11.02 -7.13 14.47
C THR A 24 12.41 -6.69 14.03
N HIS A 25 12.53 -5.42 13.62
CA HIS A 25 13.80 -4.83 13.20
C HIS A 25 13.82 -3.31 13.47
N PRO A 26 15.00 -2.67 13.60
CA PRO A 26 15.10 -1.22 13.68
C PRO A 26 14.69 -0.56 12.34
N ALA A 27 14.35 0.72 12.39
CA ALA A 27 14.07 1.48 11.17
C ALA A 27 15.37 1.75 10.39
N GLU A 28 15.55 1.10 9.25
CA GLU A 28 16.75 1.26 8.39
C GLU A 28 16.54 2.26 7.23
N GLY A 29 15.27 2.57 6.90
CA GLY A 29 14.91 3.50 5.82
C GLY A 29 15.25 3.06 4.39
N LYS A 30 16.01 1.97 4.20
CA LYS A 30 16.41 1.42 2.91
C LYS A 30 15.73 0.08 2.65
N SER A 31 14.99 -0.01 1.54
CA SER A 31 14.22 -1.19 1.18
C SER A 31 15.10 -2.45 1.04
N GLU A 32 16.33 -2.29 0.56
CA GLU A 32 17.30 -3.38 0.37
C GLU A 32 17.74 -4.00 1.70
N GLU A 33 18.02 -3.17 2.72
CA GLU A 33 18.43 -3.66 4.03
C GLU A 33 17.28 -4.35 4.75
N ILE A 34 16.06 -3.81 4.66
CA ILE A 34 14.88 -4.47 5.23
C ILE A 34 14.59 -5.80 4.52
N ALA A 35 14.79 -5.88 3.20
CA ALA A 35 14.59 -7.12 2.46
C ALA A 35 15.53 -8.23 2.95
N LYS A 36 16.82 -7.91 3.20
CA LYS A 36 17.79 -8.85 3.78
C LYS A 36 17.36 -9.36 5.15
N ILE A 37 16.90 -8.48 6.04
CA ILE A 37 16.41 -8.86 7.38
C ILE A 37 15.22 -9.82 7.30
N ARG A 38 14.31 -9.59 6.34
CA ARG A 38 13.17 -10.50 6.09
C ARG A 38 13.57 -11.83 5.46
N GLY A 39 14.77 -11.93 4.87
CA GLY A 39 15.19 -13.07 4.05
C GLY A 39 14.50 -13.08 2.67
N THR A 40 14.23 -11.89 2.12
CA THR A 40 13.49 -11.66 0.87
C THR A 40 14.31 -10.82 -0.09
N THR A 41 13.91 -10.80 -1.36
CA THR A 41 14.37 -9.79 -2.33
C THR A 41 13.55 -8.48 -2.17
N PRO A 42 14.07 -7.31 -2.60
CA PRO A 42 13.29 -6.07 -2.61
C PRO A 42 11.97 -6.20 -3.38
N HIS A 43 11.98 -6.94 -4.48
CA HIS A 43 10.81 -7.20 -5.33
C HIS A 43 9.67 -7.89 -4.57
N GLN A 44 9.98 -8.87 -3.73
CA GLN A 44 8.98 -9.59 -2.91
C GLN A 44 8.32 -8.73 -1.82
N GLY A 45 8.82 -7.51 -1.57
CA GLY A 45 8.15 -6.59 -0.65
C GLY A 45 6.91 -5.98 -1.31
N ALA A 46 5.77 -6.01 -0.63
CA ALA A 46 4.57 -5.31 -1.11
C ALA A 46 4.63 -3.83 -0.70
N LYS A 47 4.68 -2.93 -1.69
CA LYS A 47 4.61 -1.48 -1.50
C LYS A 47 3.18 -1.00 -1.75
N ALA A 48 2.64 -0.21 -0.84
CA ALA A 48 1.32 0.40 -0.97
C ALA A 48 1.43 1.91 -1.22
N MET A 49 0.77 2.39 -2.26
CA MET A 49 0.74 3.80 -2.66
C MET A 49 -0.70 4.29 -2.70
N LEU A 50 -1.03 5.30 -1.89
CA LEU A 50 -2.34 5.92 -1.91
C LEU A 50 -2.43 6.93 -3.06
N VAL A 51 -3.33 6.67 -3.99
CA VAL A 51 -3.57 7.45 -5.21
C VAL A 51 -4.93 8.13 -5.09
N LYS A 52 -4.99 9.42 -5.42
CA LYS A 52 -6.22 10.19 -5.50
C LYS A 52 -6.66 10.34 -6.95
N ASN A 53 -7.94 10.08 -7.22
CA ASN A 53 -8.61 10.48 -8.44
C ASN A 53 -9.08 11.93 -8.32
N LYS A 54 -8.59 12.82 -9.17
CA LYS A 54 -8.91 14.25 -9.15
C LYS A 54 -10.33 14.56 -9.63
N LEU A 55 -10.96 13.66 -10.39
CA LEU A 55 -12.28 13.88 -10.97
C LEU A 55 -13.40 13.82 -9.93
N ASP A 56 -13.33 12.84 -9.02
CA ASP A 56 -14.36 12.56 -8.03
C ASP A 56 -13.84 12.58 -6.57
N GLY A 57 -12.54 12.75 -6.37
CA GLY A 57 -11.91 12.75 -5.05
C GLY A 57 -11.78 11.38 -4.41
N SER A 58 -12.08 10.30 -5.14
CA SER A 58 -11.91 8.93 -4.64
C SER A 58 -10.45 8.56 -4.44
N PHE A 59 -10.21 7.59 -3.55
CA PHE A 59 -8.88 7.10 -3.22
C PHE A 59 -8.72 5.64 -3.58
N ILE A 60 -7.54 5.32 -4.08
CA ILE A 60 -7.13 3.98 -4.49
C ILE A 60 -5.84 3.65 -3.75
N LEU A 61 -5.81 2.54 -3.02
CA LEU A 61 -4.57 1.99 -2.50
C LEU A 61 -4.01 1.02 -3.54
N ALA A 62 -3.01 1.46 -4.28
CA ALA A 62 -2.33 0.63 -5.28
C ALA A 62 -1.17 -0.13 -4.62
N VAL A 63 -1.23 -1.45 -4.68
CA VAL A 63 -0.21 -2.36 -4.15
C VAL A 63 0.60 -2.95 -5.30
N LEU A 64 1.92 -2.88 -5.20
CA LEU A 64 2.86 -3.29 -6.24
C LEU A 64 4.14 -3.87 -5.61
N PRO A 65 4.97 -4.60 -6.38
CA PRO A 65 6.29 -5.02 -5.93
C PRO A 65 7.17 -3.85 -5.45
N GLY A 66 8.06 -4.13 -4.51
CA GLY A 66 8.72 -3.11 -3.70
C GLY A 66 9.63 -2.19 -4.49
N ASP A 67 10.25 -2.74 -5.53
CA ASP A 67 11.18 -2.08 -6.46
C ASP A 67 10.48 -1.48 -7.70
N CYS A 68 9.22 -1.84 -7.97
CA CYS A 68 8.47 -1.35 -9.11
C CYS A 68 7.98 0.10 -8.91
N ARG A 69 7.68 0.80 -10.00
CA ARG A 69 7.01 2.12 -9.94
C ARG A 69 5.57 1.96 -10.40
N LEU A 70 4.68 2.77 -9.81
CA LEU A 70 3.29 2.76 -10.20
C LEU A 70 3.14 3.21 -11.67
N ASP A 71 2.58 2.35 -12.50
CA ASP A 71 2.12 2.71 -13.83
C ASP A 71 0.70 3.30 -13.75
N TYR A 72 0.62 4.63 -13.74
CA TYR A 72 -0.65 5.34 -13.75
C TYR A 72 -1.51 5.09 -15.00
N GLN A 73 -0.91 4.72 -16.13
CA GLN A 73 -1.67 4.41 -17.33
C GLN A 73 -2.36 3.05 -17.17
N ALA A 74 -1.63 2.05 -16.69
CA ALA A 74 -2.20 0.74 -16.38
C ALA A 74 -3.28 0.84 -15.30
N LEU A 75 -3.04 1.62 -14.23
CA LEU A 75 -4.02 1.85 -13.18
C LEU A 75 -5.29 2.54 -13.73
N ALA A 76 -5.15 3.59 -14.53
CA ALA A 76 -6.28 4.27 -15.15
C ALA A 76 -7.10 3.31 -16.04
N ASN A 77 -6.43 2.50 -16.86
CA ASN A 77 -7.08 1.49 -17.69
C ASN A 77 -7.87 0.48 -16.86
N HIS A 78 -7.32 0.02 -15.72
CA HIS A 78 -7.99 -0.90 -14.79
C HIS A 78 -9.20 -0.27 -14.10
N LEU A 79 -9.13 1.03 -13.76
CA LEU A 79 -10.24 1.75 -13.11
C LEU A 79 -11.38 2.09 -14.09
N GLY A 80 -11.12 2.04 -15.40
CA GLY A 80 -12.12 2.20 -16.47
C GLY A 80 -11.98 3.48 -17.29
N GLY A 81 -12.58 3.49 -18.49
CA GLY A 81 -12.28 4.46 -19.56
C GLY A 81 -12.65 5.94 -19.34
N LYS A 82 -13.25 6.30 -18.20
CA LYS A 82 -13.49 7.71 -17.84
C LYS A 82 -12.28 8.36 -17.18
N ILE A 83 -11.43 7.58 -16.52
CA ILE A 83 -10.26 8.07 -15.77
C ILE A 83 -9.04 8.01 -16.69
N LYS A 84 -8.28 9.10 -16.77
CA LYS A 84 -7.00 9.14 -17.51
C LYS A 84 -5.84 9.22 -16.52
N LYS A 85 -4.64 8.84 -16.96
CA LYS A 85 -3.40 8.93 -16.18
C LYS A 85 -3.20 10.31 -15.49
N LYS A 86 -3.53 11.41 -16.17
CA LYS A 86 -3.38 12.79 -15.63
C LYS A 86 -4.31 13.10 -14.46
N ASP A 87 -5.42 12.37 -14.36
CA ASP A 87 -6.44 12.53 -13.34
C ASP A 87 -6.05 11.80 -12.05
N LEU A 88 -5.04 10.93 -12.11
CA LEU A 88 -4.49 10.22 -10.97
C LEU A 88 -3.26 10.98 -10.43
N THR A 89 -3.13 11.03 -9.11
CA THR A 89 -1.96 11.61 -8.42
C THR A 89 -1.72 10.88 -7.11
N LEU A 90 -0.48 10.93 -6.59
CA LEU A 90 -0.27 10.53 -5.19
C LEU A 90 -1.06 11.43 -4.26
N ALA A 91 -1.65 10.83 -3.23
CA ALA A 91 -2.23 11.53 -2.11
C ALA A 91 -1.14 12.27 -1.33
N ASN A 92 -1.49 13.40 -0.72
CA ASN A 92 -0.57 14.14 0.13
C ASN A 92 -0.45 13.50 1.54
N THR A 93 0.50 13.96 2.35
CA THR A 93 0.77 13.42 3.69
C THR A 93 -0.46 13.42 4.61
N ASN A 94 -1.27 14.48 4.57
CA ASN A 94 -2.47 14.59 5.41
C ASN A 94 -3.54 13.58 4.95
N GLU A 95 -3.77 13.47 3.64
CA GLU A 95 -4.70 12.50 3.06
C GLU A 95 -4.29 11.05 3.39
N ILE A 96 -2.99 10.74 3.32
CA ILE A 96 -2.46 9.42 3.70
C ILE A 96 -2.75 9.13 5.18
N SER A 97 -2.38 10.06 6.06
CA SER A 97 -2.61 9.91 7.50
C SER A 97 -4.08 9.66 7.82
N ILE A 98 -4.99 10.47 7.27
CA ILE A 98 -6.44 10.34 7.50
C ILE A 98 -7.00 9.03 6.94
N LYS A 99 -6.54 8.61 5.77
CA LYS A 99 -7.12 7.45 5.08
C LYS A 99 -6.56 6.10 5.53
N THR A 100 -5.32 6.06 5.98
CA THR A 100 -4.62 4.80 6.31
C THR A 100 -4.15 4.70 7.76
N ASP A 101 -4.31 5.76 8.57
CA ASP A 101 -3.76 5.85 9.93
C ASP A 101 -2.24 5.54 9.99
N CYS A 102 -1.53 6.00 8.95
CA CYS A 102 -0.11 5.75 8.75
C CYS A 102 0.61 6.99 8.28
N VAL A 103 1.91 7.04 8.57
CA VAL A 103 2.83 7.99 7.94
C VAL A 103 3.30 7.46 6.59
N VAL A 104 3.69 8.38 5.70
CA VAL A 104 4.30 8.07 4.41
C VAL A 104 5.49 7.12 4.62
N GLY A 105 5.59 6.08 3.80
CA GLY A 105 6.65 5.06 3.90
C GLY A 105 6.34 3.91 4.87
N CYS A 106 5.22 3.97 5.60
CA CYS A 106 4.78 2.89 6.51
C CYS A 106 3.36 2.39 6.20
N VAL A 107 2.80 2.74 5.04
CA VAL A 107 1.45 2.30 4.65
C VAL A 107 1.51 0.81 4.29
N PRO A 108 0.71 -0.05 4.96
CA PRO A 108 0.71 -1.48 4.68
C PRO A 108 -0.11 -1.79 3.42
N PRO A 109 0.06 -2.97 2.79
CA PRO A 109 -0.73 -3.43 1.65
C PRO A 109 -2.14 -3.93 2.07
N PHE A 110 -2.75 -3.25 3.04
CA PHE A 110 -4.07 -3.54 3.58
C PHE A 110 -4.86 -2.24 3.66
N SER A 111 -6.16 -2.30 3.36
CA SER A 111 -7.09 -1.20 3.60
C SER A 111 -8.16 -1.65 4.58
N PHE A 112 -8.36 -0.86 5.63
CA PHE A 112 -9.48 -1.02 6.57
C PHE A 112 -10.47 0.15 6.44
N ASN A 113 -10.44 0.84 5.31
CA ASN A 113 -11.27 1.99 5.01
C ASN A 113 -12.08 1.71 3.75
N ASP A 114 -13.41 1.56 3.91
CA ASP A 114 -14.32 1.20 2.82
C ASP A 114 -14.38 2.27 1.71
N THR A 115 -13.92 3.50 1.99
CA THR A 115 -13.84 4.58 1.00
C THR A 115 -12.56 4.52 0.15
N VAL A 116 -11.64 3.59 0.45
CA VAL A 116 -10.37 3.40 -0.26
C VAL A 116 -10.43 2.10 -1.02
N ARG A 117 -10.46 2.18 -2.36
CA ARG A 117 -10.45 1.00 -3.22
C ARG A 117 -9.07 0.36 -3.23
N LEU A 118 -8.96 -0.92 -2.91
CA LEU A 118 -7.72 -1.67 -3.01
C LEU A 118 -7.54 -2.18 -4.46
N VAL A 119 -6.36 -1.97 -5.03
CA VAL A 119 -5.94 -2.54 -6.33
C VAL A 119 -4.56 -3.14 -6.16
N VAL A 120 -4.39 -4.40 -6.57
CA VAL A 120 -3.13 -5.14 -6.44
C VAL A 120 -2.60 -5.48 -7.82
N ASP A 121 -1.33 -5.18 -8.07
CA ASP A 121 -0.63 -5.62 -9.27
C ASP A 121 -0.51 -7.15 -9.27
N PRO A 122 -0.91 -7.86 -10.34
CA PRO A 122 -0.80 -9.31 -10.41
C PRO A 122 0.64 -9.83 -10.54
N SER A 123 1.63 -8.98 -10.81
CA SER A 123 3.05 -9.37 -11.00
C SER A 123 3.74 -9.79 -9.71
#